data_AF-A0A1H3HXN0-F1
#
_entry.id   AF-A0A1H3HXN0-F1
#
_cell.length_a   1.000
_cell.length_b   1.000
_cell.length_c   1.000
_cell.angle_alpha   90.00
_cell.angle_beta   90.00
_cell.angle_gamma   90.00
#
_symmetry.space_group_name_H-M   'P 1'
#
loop_
_entity.id
_entity.type
_entity.pdbx_description
1 polymer ?
#
loop_
_entity_poly.entity_id
_entity_poly.type
_entity_poly.pdbx_seq_one_letter_code
_entity_poly.pdbx_strand_id
1 'polypeptide(L)'
;MGKSALIVFLSLSLVLANAPAALASDQTTQSTTKKAAKKSAASAASAHKKTVAKAGSRKHAVIAARGGSNTASFDKNEKLVRKVAMVHGRRKVTYQRVAFSPAVPALPPVLSAGEQAGLNLTRDPLELKSSVALVLDQNSSEVLLDKNSQVALPIASLTKLMTSMVVVESKQDMNEVLAVTDDDIDREKHSSSRLRIGSQLTRADMLHIALMSSENRAASALGRNYPGGLPAFVAAMNAKAKALGMSETHYVDSTGLSHLNVASARDLSRLVMAAYQHPVIRQYSTDSKYVVEPGGRPLQYSTSNHLVDKPEWQIGLQKTGYINEAGRCMVMQTTIDGRQIVMVFLDSRGKYSRQADADRVRKWLADSHPAALTRVKIADGQT
;
A
#
# COMPACT_ATOMS: atom_id res chain seq x y z
N MET A 1 61.28 -11.54 -23.68
CA MET A 1 62.25 -10.72 -24.45
C MET A 1 61.51 -9.56 -25.08
N GLY A 2 61.78 -8.32 -24.61
CA GLY A 2 61.52 -7.03 -25.27
C GLY A 2 60.05 -6.58 -25.43
N LYS A 3 59.64 -5.33 -25.21
CA LYS A 3 60.31 -4.08 -24.81
C LYS A 3 59.27 -3.16 -24.15
N SER A 4 59.72 -2.41 -23.16
CA SER A 4 59.03 -1.33 -22.46
C SER A 4 58.84 -0.09 -23.35
N ALA A 5 57.76 0.67 -23.12
CA ALA A 5 57.70 2.10 -23.43
C ALA A 5 56.89 2.84 -22.35
N LEU A 6 57.64 3.57 -21.54
CA LEU A 6 57.26 4.61 -20.58
C LEU A 6 57.07 5.93 -21.35
N ILE A 7 56.17 6.82 -20.93
CA ILE A 7 56.15 8.31 -21.08
C ILE A 7 54.70 8.80 -20.82
N VAL A 8 54.33 9.87 -20.11
CA VAL A 8 54.89 10.85 -19.17
C VAL A 8 53.65 11.56 -18.57
N PHE A 9 53.70 11.90 -17.28
CA PHE A 9 52.75 12.76 -16.58
C PHE A 9 52.76 14.21 -17.12
N LEU A 10 51.59 14.85 -17.25
CA LEU A 10 51.51 16.31 -17.19
C LEU A 10 50.30 16.76 -16.37
N SER A 11 50.59 17.12 -15.13
CA SER A 11 49.78 17.92 -14.22
C SER A 11 49.84 19.40 -14.63
N LEU A 12 48.70 20.09 -14.65
CA LEU A 12 48.67 21.55 -14.58
C LEU A 12 47.62 22.00 -13.57
N SER A 13 48.10 22.60 -12.48
CA SER A 13 47.34 23.30 -11.46
C SER A 13 47.97 24.68 -11.28
N LEU A 14 47.22 25.76 -11.45
CA LEU A 14 47.31 27.05 -10.76
C LEU A 14 46.29 28.03 -11.41
N VAL A 15 45.59 28.98 -10.79
CA VAL A 15 45.02 29.25 -9.46
C VAL A 15 44.81 30.78 -9.38
N LEU A 16 43.69 31.22 -8.75
CA LEU A 16 43.36 32.56 -8.22
C LEU A 16 43.21 33.71 -9.26
N ALA A 17 42.43 34.78 -9.08
CA ALA A 17 41.38 35.23 -8.15
C ALA A 17 40.85 36.57 -8.68
N ASN A 18 39.58 36.91 -8.40
CA ASN A 18 39.18 38.12 -7.65
C ASN A 18 37.73 38.53 -7.90
N ALA A 19 36.99 38.64 -6.79
CA ALA A 19 35.84 39.53 -6.64
C ALA A 19 36.34 40.99 -6.51
N PRO A 20 35.44 41.98 -6.55
CA PRO A 20 34.90 42.45 -5.27
C PRO A 20 33.41 42.82 -5.27
N ALA A 21 32.88 42.87 -4.05
CA ALA A 21 31.61 43.47 -3.68
C ALA A 21 31.76 44.99 -3.47
N ALA A 22 30.66 45.75 -3.61
CA ALA A 22 30.03 46.52 -2.51
C ALA A 22 29.24 47.79 -2.98
N LEU A 23 28.00 47.84 -2.46
CA LEU A 23 27.34 48.94 -1.72
C LEU A 23 26.71 50.19 -2.39
N ALA A 24 25.52 50.49 -1.81
CA ALA A 24 24.86 51.78 -1.55
C ALA A 24 24.05 52.42 -2.70
N SER A 25 22.94 53.11 -2.49
CA SER A 25 21.95 53.29 -1.39
C SER A 25 20.90 54.28 -1.93
N ASP A 26 19.63 54.07 -1.55
CA ASP A 26 18.57 55.05 -1.26
C ASP A 26 18.42 56.35 -2.10
N GLN A 27 17.21 56.59 -2.63
CA GLN A 27 16.39 57.75 -2.24
C GLN A 27 14.97 57.72 -2.84
N THR A 28 14.01 57.85 -1.94
CA THR A 28 12.63 58.31 -2.09
C THR A 28 12.48 59.66 -2.82
N THR A 29 11.41 59.83 -3.59
CA THR A 29 10.58 61.04 -3.54
C THR A 29 9.14 60.76 -3.98
N GLN A 30 8.23 61.34 -3.20
CA GLN A 30 6.78 61.30 -3.31
C GLN A 30 6.28 62.25 -4.42
N SER A 31 5.15 61.92 -5.06
CA SER A 31 4.15 62.95 -5.34
C SER A 31 2.74 62.43 -5.16
N THR A 32 2.06 63.10 -4.25
CA THR A 32 0.65 63.02 -3.87
C THR A 32 -0.30 63.52 -4.95
N THR A 33 -1.48 62.90 -5.07
CA THR A 33 -2.76 63.64 -5.14
C THR A 33 -3.87 62.86 -4.43
N LYS A 34 -4.38 63.45 -3.34
CA LYS A 34 -5.63 63.12 -2.64
C LYS A 34 -6.79 63.91 -3.26
N LYS A 35 -7.98 63.30 -3.34
CA LYS A 35 -9.34 63.80 -2.98
C LYS A 35 -10.37 63.01 -3.79
N ALA A 36 -11.59 62.74 -3.35
CA ALA A 36 -12.27 62.74 -2.06
C ALA A 36 -13.67 62.16 -2.33
N ALA A 37 -14.24 61.53 -1.32
CA ALA A 37 -15.59 60.99 -1.32
C ALA A 37 -16.69 62.07 -1.19
N LYS A 38 -17.88 61.79 -1.74
CA LYS A 38 -19.23 61.97 -1.14
C LYS A 38 -20.28 61.43 -2.12
N LYS A 39 -21.04 60.36 -1.82
CA LYS A 39 -22.25 60.23 -0.96
C LYS A 39 -23.48 61.05 -1.41
N SER A 40 -24.53 60.35 -1.85
CA SER A 40 -25.93 60.36 -1.34
C SER A 40 -26.79 59.44 -2.23
N ALA A 41 -27.37 58.32 -1.77
CA ALA A 41 -28.61 58.18 -0.98
C ALA A 41 -29.87 58.63 -1.77
N ALA A 42 -31.07 58.01 -1.76
CA ALA A 42 -31.71 56.82 -1.18
C ALA A 42 -33.08 56.68 -1.91
N SER A 43 -33.77 55.53 -1.95
CA SER A 43 -34.86 55.14 -1.03
C SER A 43 -35.25 53.65 -1.30
N ALA A 44 -35.33 52.76 -0.30
CA ALA A 44 -36.45 52.44 0.60
C ALA A 44 -37.67 51.82 -0.12
N ALA A 45 -38.33 50.73 0.29
CA ALA A 45 -38.32 49.90 1.48
C ALA A 45 -39.04 48.55 1.22
N SER A 46 -38.71 47.49 1.95
CA SER A 46 -39.65 46.79 2.85
C SER A 46 -38.99 45.54 3.43
N ALA A 47 -38.98 45.47 4.75
CA ALA A 47 -38.49 44.37 5.56
C ALA A 47 -39.66 43.47 5.99
N HIS A 48 -39.42 42.16 6.07
CA HIS A 48 -40.08 41.33 7.06
C HIS A 48 -39.11 40.31 7.67
N LYS A 49 -38.95 40.49 8.99
CA LYS A 49 -38.20 39.71 9.96
C LYS A 49 -39.05 38.49 10.34
N LYS A 50 -38.48 37.30 10.52
CA LYS A 50 -38.94 36.38 11.58
C LYS A 50 -37.92 35.31 11.94
N THR A 51 -37.97 35.04 13.23
CA THR A 51 -37.08 34.34 14.14
C THR A 51 -37.18 32.82 14.07
N VAL A 52 -36.11 32.19 14.56
CA VAL A 52 -35.90 30.77 14.83
C VAL A 52 -37.05 30.15 15.65
N ALA A 53 -37.55 29.00 15.20
CA ALA A 53 -38.28 28.04 16.02
C ALA A 53 -38.01 26.59 15.54
N LYS A 54 -37.80 25.72 16.53
CA LYS A 54 -37.46 24.30 16.48
C LYS A 54 -38.68 23.47 16.06
N ALA A 55 -38.53 22.55 15.10
CA ALA A 55 -39.48 21.46 14.82
C ALA A 55 -38.68 20.31 14.17
N GLY A 56 -38.75 19.05 14.58
CA GLY A 56 -39.90 18.30 15.10
C GLY A 56 -40.18 17.18 14.12
N SER A 57 -39.95 15.93 14.53
CA SER A 57 -40.08 14.72 13.71
C SER A 57 -41.41 14.66 12.95
N ARG A 58 -41.38 14.37 11.65
CA ARG A 58 -42.60 13.94 10.92
C ARG A 58 -42.55 12.45 10.67
N LYS A 59 -43.29 11.74 11.53
CA LYS A 59 -43.79 10.38 11.33
C LYS A 59 -44.70 10.38 10.11
N HIS A 60 -44.51 9.45 9.19
CA HIS A 60 -45.55 9.11 8.22
C HIS A 60 -46.56 8.16 8.87
N ALA A 61 -47.82 8.51 8.69
CA ALA A 61 -49.00 7.94 9.34
C ALA A 61 -49.20 6.46 9.00
N VAL A 62 -49.57 5.70 10.03
CA VAL A 62 -50.09 4.33 9.92
C VAL A 62 -51.54 4.41 9.50
N ILE A 63 -51.86 3.89 8.31
CA ILE A 63 -53.23 3.55 7.94
C ILE A 63 -53.55 2.24 8.67
N ALA A 64 -54.47 2.31 9.62
CA ALA A 64 -55.02 1.15 10.31
C ALA A 64 -56.00 0.41 9.39
N ALA A 65 -55.62 -0.77 8.91
CA ALA A 65 -56.56 -1.77 8.44
C ALA A 65 -56.85 -2.74 9.59
N ARG A 66 -58.09 -2.73 10.08
CA ARG A 66 -58.63 -3.69 11.04
C ARG A 66 -59.00 -4.99 10.31
N GLY A 67 -58.64 -6.13 10.91
CA GLY A 67 -59.43 -7.35 10.89
C GLY A 67 -58.99 -8.44 9.91
N GLY A 68 -58.41 -9.52 10.46
CA GLY A 68 -58.15 -10.77 9.74
C GLY A 68 -57.03 -11.58 10.41
N SER A 69 -57.31 -12.21 11.54
CA SER A 69 -56.35 -13.05 12.25
C SER A 69 -56.00 -14.28 11.40
N ASN A 70 -54.73 -14.44 11.08
CA ASN A 70 -54.09 -15.73 10.89
C ASN A 70 -52.59 -15.54 11.13
N THR A 71 -52.24 -15.36 12.40
CA THR A 71 -50.86 -15.51 12.85
C THR A 71 -50.51 -17.00 12.77
N ALA A 72 -50.08 -17.45 11.59
CA ALA A 72 -49.34 -18.69 11.46
C ALA A 72 -48.07 -18.53 12.31
N SER A 73 -48.01 -19.28 13.42
CA SER A 73 -46.89 -19.29 14.35
C SER A 73 -45.59 -19.62 13.62
N PHE A 74 -44.51 -18.91 13.94
CA PHE A 74 -43.17 -19.26 13.49
C PHE A 74 -42.79 -20.62 14.08
N ASP A 75 -42.56 -21.62 13.23
CA ASP A 75 -41.92 -22.86 13.66
C ASP A 75 -40.43 -22.59 13.90
N LYS A 76 -39.91 -23.01 15.07
CA LYS A 76 -38.55 -22.66 15.54
C LYS A 76 -37.43 -23.19 14.64
N ASN A 77 -37.77 -24.05 13.67
CA ASN A 77 -36.83 -24.73 12.77
C ASN A 77 -36.81 -24.20 11.33
N GLU A 78 -37.63 -23.21 10.96
CA GLU A 78 -37.62 -22.64 9.61
C GLU A 78 -36.53 -21.57 9.44
N LYS A 79 -35.67 -21.70 8.42
CA LYS A 79 -34.68 -20.67 8.03
C LYS A 79 -35.06 -20.04 6.69
N LEU A 80 -34.98 -18.70 6.60
CA LEU A 80 -35.06 -17.99 5.32
C LEU A 80 -33.74 -18.16 4.57
N VAL A 81 -33.78 -18.85 3.42
CA VAL A 81 -32.61 -18.96 2.53
C VAL A 81 -32.72 -17.98 1.39
N ARG A 82 -31.66 -17.20 1.19
CA ARG A 82 -31.53 -16.23 0.09
C ARG A 82 -31.16 -16.95 -1.19
N LYS A 83 -32.09 -17.09 -2.12
CA LYS A 83 -31.86 -17.62 -3.46
C LYS A 83 -31.62 -16.46 -4.43
N VAL A 84 -30.52 -16.51 -5.15
CA VAL A 84 -30.18 -15.52 -6.17
C VAL A 84 -30.24 -16.21 -7.52
N ALA A 85 -31.14 -15.75 -8.39
CA ALA A 85 -31.28 -16.26 -9.75
C ALA A 85 -31.10 -15.12 -10.76
N MET A 86 -30.50 -15.44 -11.90
CA MET A 86 -30.46 -14.54 -13.05
C MET A 86 -31.73 -14.76 -13.86
N VAL A 87 -32.56 -13.73 -13.99
CA VAL A 87 -33.78 -13.75 -14.81
C VAL A 87 -33.70 -12.57 -15.78
N HIS A 88 -33.65 -12.85 -17.08
CA HIS A 88 -33.45 -11.84 -18.14
C HIS A 88 -32.20 -10.96 -17.94
N GLY A 89 -31.06 -11.58 -17.59
CA GLY A 89 -29.79 -10.86 -17.38
C GLY A 89 -29.75 -9.94 -16.15
N ARG A 90 -30.82 -9.90 -15.34
CA ARG A 90 -30.88 -9.13 -14.09
C ARG A 90 -30.92 -10.06 -12.89
N ARG A 91 -30.19 -9.68 -11.84
CA ARG A 91 -30.08 -10.46 -10.60
C ARG A 91 -31.37 -10.31 -9.78
N LYS A 92 -32.19 -11.35 -9.74
CA LYS A 92 -33.39 -11.44 -8.91
C LYS A 92 -33.06 -12.18 -7.62
N VAL A 93 -33.29 -11.53 -6.48
CA VAL A 93 -33.11 -12.13 -5.15
C VAL A 93 -34.47 -12.51 -4.60
N THR A 94 -34.66 -13.77 -4.23
CA THR A 94 -35.90 -14.28 -3.65
C THR A 94 -35.56 -15.01 -2.35
N TYR A 95 -36.38 -14.82 -1.33
CA TYR A 95 -36.23 -15.52 -0.06
C TYR A 95 -37.23 -16.66 -0.02
N GLN A 96 -36.74 -17.88 0.18
CA GLN A 96 -37.58 -19.07 0.28
C GLN A 96 -37.44 -19.64 1.70
N ARG A 97 -38.58 -20.03 2.29
CA ARG A 97 -38.58 -20.77 3.57
C ARG A 97 -38.21 -22.22 3.28
N VAL A 98 -37.20 -22.73 3.96
CA VAL A 98 -36.81 -24.13 3.88
C VAL A 98 -36.65 -24.71 5.29
N ALA A 99 -37.17 -25.92 5.49
CA ALA A 99 -37.11 -26.65 6.76
C ALA A 99 -35.70 -27.21 7.06
N PHE A 100 -34.85 -27.31 6.04
CA PHE A 100 -33.47 -27.76 6.16
C PHE A 100 -32.65 -27.07 5.07
N SER A 101 -31.68 -26.24 5.46
CA SER A 101 -30.63 -25.80 4.54
C SER A 101 -29.51 -26.82 4.68
N PRO A 102 -29.20 -27.64 3.66
CA PRO A 102 -28.05 -28.52 3.74
C PRO A 102 -26.83 -27.63 4.02
N ALA A 103 -26.08 -27.97 5.06
CA ALA A 103 -24.78 -27.34 5.29
C ALA A 103 -23.97 -27.63 4.03
N VAL A 104 -23.72 -26.60 3.22
CA VAL A 104 -22.73 -26.70 2.14
C VAL A 104 -21.46 -27.16 2.83
N PRO A 105 -20.89 -28.34 2.51
CA PRO A 105 -19.66 -28.78 3.13
C PRO A 105 -18.66 -27.64 2.98
N ALA A 106 -18.14 -27.15 4.10
CA ALA A 106 -17.14 -26.09 4.07
C ALA A 106 -15.97 -26.63 3.26
N LEU A 107 -15.75 -26.07 2.07
CA LEU A 107 -14.54 -26.36 1.30
C LEU A 107 -13.36 -26.20 2.25
N PRO A 108 -12.40 -27.15 2.27
CA PRO A 108 -11.24 -27.03 3.14
C PRO A 108 -10.57 -25.68 2.86
N PRO A 109 -10.09 -24.98 3.91
CA PRO A 109 -9.42 -23.70 3.71
C PRO A 109 -8.21 -23.91 2.79
N VAL A 110 -8.11 -23.08 1.75
CA VAL A 110 -6.93 -23.07 0.88
C VAL A 110 -5.73 -22.69 1.75
N LEU A 111 -4.79 -23.62 1.89
CA LEU A 111 -3.55 -23.40 2.62
C LEU A 111 -2.64 -22.49 1.80
N SER A 112 -1.97 -21.55 2.44
CA SER A 112 -0.89 -20.79 1.80
C SER A 112 0.37 -21.64 1.66
N ALA A 113 1.36 -21.14 0.90
CA ALA A 113 2.60 -21.86 0.64
C ALA A 113 3.42 -22.11 1.92
N GLY A 114 3.55 -21.11 2.81
CA GLY A 114 4.22 -21.33 4.11
C GLY A 114 3.44 -22.29 4.99
N GLU A 115 2.12 -22.29 4.86
CA GLU A 115 1.15 -23.26 5.35
C GLU A 115 1.53 -24.70 5.07
N GLN A 116 1.61 -24.97 3.77
CA GLN A 116 1.91 -26.28 3.21
C GLN A 116 3.34 -26.73 3.56
N ALA A 117 4.26 -25.78 3.72
CA ALA A 117 5.64 -26.02 4.14
C ALA A 117 5.80 -26.18 5.67
N GLY A 118 4.73 -26.03 6.47
CA GLY A 118 4.79 -26.17 7.93
C GLY A 118 5.56 -25.05 8.66
N LEU A 119 5.82 -23.92 7.99
CA LEU A 119 6.63 -22.83 8.54
C LEU A 119 5.94 -22.16 9.75
N ASN A 120 4.62 -22.20 9.80
CA ASN A 120 3.81 -21.71 10.91
C ASN A 120 4.05 -22.46 12.23
N LEU A 121 4.65 -23.65 12.18
CA LEU A 121 4.98 -24.46 13.37
C LEU A 121 6.29 -24.01 14.03
N THR A 122 7.06 -23.14 13.37
CA THR A 122 8.30 -22.58 13.93
C THR A 122 7.95 -21.69 15.12
N ARG A 123 8.47 -22.04 16.30
CA ARG A 123 8.26 -21.27 17.53
C ARG A 123 9.12 -20.01 17.49
N ASP A 124 8.57 -18.93 18.05
CA ASP A 124 9.26 -17.66 18.21
C ASP A 124 8.84 -17.03 19.55
N PRO A 125 9.67 -16.17 20.15
CA PRO A 125 9.42 -15.62 21.48
C PRO A 125 8.23 -14.65 21.54
N LEU A 126 7.72 -14.19 20.39
CA LEU A 126 6.62 -13.23 20.30
C LEU A 126 5.31 -13.88 19.85
N GLU A 127 5.29 -15.22 19.67
CA GLU A 127 4.15 -15.98 19.15
C GLU A 127 3.54 -15.38 17.88
N LEU A 128 4.41 -14.96 16.94
CA LEU A 128 3.99 -14.32 15.70
C LEU A 128 3.09 -15.26 14.88
N LYS A 129 2.02 -14.68 14.32
CA LYS A 129 1.07 -15.41 13.45
C LYS A 129 1.52 -15.48 12.00
N SER A 130 2.57 -14.73 11.65
CA SER A 130 3.28 -14.86 10.39
C SER A 130 4.17 -16.10 10.41
N SER A 131 4.09 -16.91 9.36
CA SER A 131 4.96 -18.09 9.18
C SER A 131 6.42 -17.71 8.97
N VAL A 132 6.66 -16.52 8.39
CA VAL A 132 8.00 -15.93 8.21
C VAL A 132 8.00 -14.52 8.78
N ALA A 133 9.04 -14.18 9.52
CA ALA A 133 9.27 -12.83 10.02
C ALA A 133 10.76 -12.47 10.02
N LEU A 134 11.07 -11.22 9.70
CA LEU A 134 12.40 -10.64 9.84
C LEU A 134 12.25 -9.23 10.39
N VAL A 135 12.98 -8.93 11.46
CA VAL A 135 13.09 -7.58 12.03
C VAL A 135 14.56 -7.23 12.11
N LEU A 136 14.94 -6.10 11.52
CA LEU A 136 16.32 -5.62 11.55
C LEU A 136 16.40 -4.12 11.82
N ASP A 137 17.53 -3.70 12.39
CA ASP A 137 17.91 -2.31 12.47
C ASP A 137 18.42 -1.85 11.09
N GLN A 138 17.80 -0.82 10.52
CA GLN A 138 18.09 -0.36 9.17
C GLN A 138 19.52 0.18 9.02
N ASN A 139 20.06 0.81 10.07
CA ASN A 139 21.35 1.50 9.99
C ASN A 139 22.51 0.49 10.09
N SER A 140 22.43 -0.44 11.04
CA SER A 140 23.50 -1.43 11.27
C SER A 140 23.30 -2.72 10.48
N SER A 141 22.12 -2.94 9.90
CA SER A 141 21.68 -4.24 9.36
C SER A 141 21.70 -5.37 10.40
N GLU A 142 21.67 -5.04 11.69
CA GLU A 142 21.59 -6.02 12.78
C GLU A 142 20.23 -6.72 12.74
N VAL A 143 20.25 -8.04 12.68
CA VAL A 143 19.03 -8.86 12.76
C VAL A 143 18.60 -8.98 14.22
N LEU A 144 17.41 -8.45 14.53
CA LEU A 144 16.82 -8.45 15.87
C LEU A 144 15.89 -9.65 16.08
N LEU A 145 15.14 -10.03 15.04
CA LEU A 145 14.30 -11.23 15.03
C LEU A 145 14.40 -11.90 13.66
N ASP A 146 14.60 -13.21 13.67
CA ASP A 146 14.63 -14.05 12.47
C ASP A 146 13.73 -15.27 12.68
N LYS A 147 12.73 -15.41 11.81
CA LYS A 147 11.84 -16.57 11.74
C LYS A 147 11.72 -16.97 10.27
N ASN A 148 12.37 -18.06 9.88
CA ASN A 148 12.31 -18.62 8.53
C ASN A 148 12.68 -17.63 7.41
N SER A 149 13.51 -16.62 7.70
CA SER A 149 13.67 -15.45 6.83
C SER A 149 14.31 -15.73 5.45
N GLN A 150 14.93 -16.89 5.29
CA GLN A 150 15.58 -17.35 4.06
C GLN A 150 14.61 -18.04 3.09
N VAL A 151 13.41 -18.42 3.54
CA VAL A 151 12.46 -19.16 2.70
C VAL A 151 11.77 -18.21 1.73
N ALA A 152 11.90 -18.48 0.42
CA ALA A 152 11.15 -17.78 -0.62
C ALA A 152 9.69 -18.23 -0.62
N LEU A 153 8.77 -17.28 -0.55
CA LEU A 153 7.32 -17.53 -0.60
C LEU A 153 6.67 -16.60 -1.63
N PRO A 154 5.46 -16.92 -2.12
CA PRO A 154 4.64 -15.96 -2.84
C PRO A 154 4.45 -14.70 -2.00
N ILE A 155 4.73 -13.52 -2.58
CA ILE A 155 4.75 -12.25 -1.82
C ILE A 155 3.56 -11.34 -2.11
N ALA A 156 2.65 -11.78 -2.99
CA ALA A 156 1.52 -11.01 -3.45
C ALA A 156 1.94 -9.57 -3.86
N SER A 157 1.10 -8.58 -3.52
CA SER A 157 1.32 -7.17 -3.86
C SER A 157 2.52 -6.49 -3.18
N LEU A 158 3.33 -7.18 -2.36
CA LEU A 158 4.65 -6.64 -2.01
C LEU A 158 5.51 -6.43 -3.27
N THR A 159 5.24 -7.20 -4.33
CA THR A 159 5.75 -7.00 -5.70
C THR A 159 5.74 -5.54 -6.13
N LYS A 160 4.67 -4.78 -5.81
CA LYS A 160 4.52 -3.39 -6.29
C LYS A 160 5.59 -2.45 -5.74
N LEU A 161 6.29 -2.83 -4.67
CA LEU A 161 7.45 -2.09 -4.20
C LEU A 161 8.60 -2.18 -5.23
N MET A 162 8.86 -3.36 -5.81
CA MET A 162 9.81 -3.52 -6.92
C MET A 162 9.32 -2.79 -8.18
N THR A 163 8.03 -2.89 -8.49
CA THR A 163 7.42 -2.13 -9.60
C THR A 163 7.72 -0.63 -9.45
N SER A 164 7.60 -0.08 -8.24
CA SER A 164 7.89 1.33 -8.00
C SER A 164 9.35 1.70 -8.21
N MET A 165 10.28 0.82 -7.80
CA MET A 165 11.72 1.02 -8.05
C MET A 165 12.02 1.12 -9.53
N VAL A 166 11.51 0.17 -10.34
CA VAL A 166 11.73 0.17 -11.78
C VAL A 166 11.14 1.42 -12.44
N VAL A 167 9.92 1.82 -12.07
CA VAL A 167 9.27 3.02 -12.63
C VAL A 167 10.06 4.29 -12.30
N VAL A 168 10.44 4.49 -11.03
CA VAL A 168 11.13 5.70 -10.58
C VAL A 168 12.54 5.80 -11.16
N GLU A 169 13.29 4.69 -11.13
CA GLU A 169 14.70 4.72 -11.56
C GLU A 169 14.89 4.72 -13.07
N SER A 170 13.91 4.24 -13.83
CA SER A 170 13.91 4.37 -15.29
C SER A 170 13.65 5.80 -15.77
N LYS A 171 13.34 6.74 -14.85
CA LYS A 171 13.11 8.17 -15.14
C LYS A 171 12.07 8.39 -16.25
N GLN A 172 11.06 7.53 -16.31
CA GLN A 172 9.92 7.73 -17.20
C GLN A 172 9.19 9.02 -16.85
N ASP A 173 8.51 9.62 -17.83
CA ASP A 173 7.75 10.85 -17.60
C ASP A 173 6.58 10.57 -16.64
N MET A 174 6.65 11.16 -15.45
CA MET A 174 5.65 10.99 -14.40
C MET A 174 4.32 11.70 -14.73
N ASN A 175 4.32 12.64 -15.66
CA ASN A 175 3.13 13.36 -16.14
C ASN A 175 2.47 12.66 -17.32
N GLU A 176 3.09 11.63 -17.90
CA GLU A 176 2.51 10.85 -18.98
C GLU A 176 1.17 10.26 -18.54
N VAL A 177 0.13 10.50 -19.34
CA VAL A 177 -1.21 9.97 -19.08
C VAL A 177 -1.29 8.55 -19.61
N LEU A 178 -1.52 7.60 -18.70
CA LEU A 178 -1.67 6.18 -19.01
C LEU A 178 -3.14 5.79 -18.97
N ALA A 179 -3.58 5.01 -19.96
CA ALA A 179 -4.90 4.43 -20.00
C ALA A 179 -4.92 3.02 -19.42
N VAL A 180 -5.92 2.71 -18.59
CA VAL A 180 -6.29 1.34 -18.23
C VAL A 180 -6.99 0.69 -19.42
N THR A 181 -6.48 -0.47 -19.83
CA THR A 181 -6.95 -1.22 -21.00
C THR A 181 -7.53 -2.58 -20.58
N ASP A 182 -8.01 -3.34 -21.56
CA ASP A 182 -8.51 -4.69 -21.35
C ASP A 182 -7.40 -5.67 -20.89
N ASP A 183 -6.14 -5.40 -21.27
CA ASP A 183 -4.97 -6.17 -20.85
C ASP A 183 -4.69 -6.04 -19.34
N ASP A 184 -5.14 -4.96 -18.72
CA ASP A 184 -4.93 -4.71 -17.29
C ASP A 184 -5.97 -5.42 -16.41
N ILE A 185 -6.92 -6.14 -17.01
CA ILE A 185 -7.93 -6.90 -16.27
C ILE A 185 -7.35 -8.22 -15.79
N ASP A 186 -7.34 -8.39 -14.48
CA ASP A 186 -7.08 -9.66 -13.82
C ASP A 186 -8.19 -10.68 -14.14
N ARG A 187 -7.80 -11.71 -14.90
CA ARG A 187 -8.63 -12.86 -15.25
C ARG A 187 -8.25 -14.13 -14.50
N GLU A 188 -7.17 -14.10 -13.72
CA GLU A 188 -6.67 -15.27 -12.98
C GLU A 188 -7.27 -15.31 -11.56
N LYS A 189 -7.14 -14.20 -10.81
CA LYS A 189 -7.62 -14.12 -9.42
C LYS A 189 -8.93 -13.33 -9.30
N HIS A 190 -9.41 -12.75 -10.39
CA HIS A 190 -10.62 -11.93 -10.45
C HIS A 190 -10.63 -10.80 -9.40
N SER A 191 -9.46 -10.19 -9.16
CA SER A 191 -9.31 -9.09 -8.24
C SER A 191 -10.16 -7.89 -8.67
N SER A 192 -10.69 -7.18 -7.68
CA SER A 192 -11.50 -6.00 -7.91
C SER A 192 -10.63 -4.77 -8.15
N SER A 193 -11.14 -3.84 -8.95
CA SER A 193 -10.54 -2.54 -9.19
C SER A 193 -11.62 -1.50 -9.32
N ARG A 194 -11.32 -0.27 -8.88
CA ARG A 194 -12.19 0.89 -9.08
C ARG A 194 -11.89 1.63 -10.38
N LEU A 195 -10.71 1.43 -10.95
CA LEU A 195 -10.40 1.89 -12.29
C LEU A 195 -11.13 1.02 -13.29
N ARG A 196 -11.76 1.63 -14.29
CA ARG A 196 -12.46 0.93 -15.37
C ARG A 196 -11.57 0.92 -16.62
N ILE A 197 -11.88 0.07 -17.59
CA ILE A 197 -11.29 0.22 -18.93
C ILE A 197 -11.58 1.65 -19.42
N GLY A 198 -10.58 2.31 -19.99
CA GLY A 198 -10.64 3.69 -20.44
C GLY A 198 -10.37 4.73 -19.34
N SER A 199 -10.15 4.32 -18.08
CA SER A 199 -9.65 5.23 -17.04
C SER A 199 -8.27 5.78 -17.42
N GLN A 200 -8.09 7.08 -17.34
CA GLN A 200 -6.84 7.77 -17.69
C GLN A 200 -6.28 8.50 -16.48
N LEU A 201 -5.04 8.20 -16.09
CA LEU A 201 -4.36 8.83 -14.96
C LEU A 201 -2.90 9.09 -15.31
N THR A 202 -2.28 10.09 -14.68
CA THR A 202 -0.83 10.27 -14.82
C THR A 202 -0.07 9.05 -14.30
N ARG A 203 1.13 8.82 -14.80
CA ARG A 203 2.04 7.79 -14.28
C ARG A 203 2.30 7.96 -12.77
N ALA A 204 2.39 9.20 -12.31
CA ALA A 204 2.43 9.55 -10.88
C ALA A 204 1.22 9.04 -10.11
N ASP A 205 0.00 9.34 -10.57
CA ASP A 205 -1.23 8.89 -9.92
C ASP A 205 -1.35 7.37 -9.90
N MET A 206 -1.01 6.71 -11.02
CA MET A 206 -0.98 5.25 -11.12
C MET A 206 -0.02 4.64 -10.10
N LEU A 207 1.20 5.19 -10.00
CA LEU A 207 2.20 4.73 -9.05
C LEU A 207 1.75 4.96 -7.60
N HIS A 208 1.14 6.10 -7.33
CA HIS A 208 0.64 6.46 -6.01
C HIS A 208 -0.40 5.46 -5.52
N ILE A 209 -1.49 5.25 -6.27
CA ILE A 209 -2.55 4.32 -5.85
C ILE A 209 -2.10 2.85 -5.87
N ALA A 210 -1.10 2.50 -6.69
CA ALA A 210 -0.46 1.18 -6.66
C ALA A 210 0.29 0.92 -5.34
N LEU A 211 0.98 1.93 -4.79
CA LEU A 211 1.69 1.81 -3.51
C LEU A 211 0.75 1.94 -2.31
N MET A 212 -0.04 3.01 -2.25
CA MET A 212 -0.93 3.34 -1.12
C MET A 212 -2.02 2.27 -0.95
N SER A 213 -2.81 2.05 -2.01
CA SER A 213 -4.03 1.23 -1.95
C SER A 213 -3.87 -0.14 -2.60
N SER A 214 -2.67 -0.47 -3.11
CA SER A 214 -2.42 -1.73 -3.79
C SER A 214 -3.24 -1.92 -5.07
N GLU A 215 -3.55 -0.83 -5.78
CA GLU A 215 -4.36 -0.87 -7.00
C GLU A 215 -3.68 -1.71 -8.11
N ASN A 216 -4.35 -2.76 -8.59
CA ASN A 216 -3.77 -3.76 -9.49
C ASN A 216 -3.69 -3.27 -10.95
N ARG A 217 -4.73 -2.59 -11.44
CA ARG A 217 -4.79 -2.14 -12.83
C ARG A 217 -3.79 -1.02 -13.08
N ALA A 218 -3.58 -0.15 -12.09
CA ALA A 218 -2.53 0.85 -12.12
C ALA A 218 -1.14 0.23 -12.23
N ALA A 219 -0.84 -0.78 -11.40
CA ALA A 219 0.44 -1.50 -11.46
C ALA A 219 0.63 -2.29 -12.77
N SER A 220 -0.43 -2.89 -13.30
CA SER A 220 -0.41 -3.53 -14.62
C SER A 220 -0.11 -2.52 -15.73
N ALA A 221 -0.83 -1.39 -15.74
CA ALA A 221 -0.64 -0.35 -16.74
C ALA A 221 0.78 0.26 -16.69
N LEU A 222 1.35 0.43 -15.49
CA LEU A 222 2.75 0.87 -15.34
C LEU A 222 3.74 -0.09 -15.99
N GLY A 223 3.55 -1.41 -15.79
CA GLY A 223 4.42 -2.43 -16.40
C GLY A 223 4.22 -2.55 -17.91
N ARG A 224 2.97 -2.48 -18.37
CA ARG A 224 2.62 -2.55 -19.81
C ARG A 224 3.15 -1.36 -20.60
N ASN A 225 3.12 -0.15 -20.04
CA ASN A 225 3.61 1.09 -20.67
C ASN A 225 5.09 1.37 -20.36
N TYR A 226 5.87 0.36 -19.98
CA TYR A 226 7.32 0.47 -19.92
C TYR A 226 7.92 0.38 -21.34
N PRO A 227 9.03 1.07 -21.65
CA PRO A 227 9.74 0.88 -22.91
C PRO A 227 10.10 -0.60 -23.14
N GLY A 228 9.60 -1.19 -24.23
CA GLY A 228 9.73 -2.63 -24.50
C GLY A 228 8.62 -3.51 -23.88
N GLY A 229 7.60 -2.89 -23.28
CA GLY A 229 6.41 -3.55 -22.75
C GLY A 229 6.65 -4.35 -21.47
N LEU A 230 5.63 -5.14 -21.10
CA LEU A 230 5.66 -5.96 -19.88
C LEU A 230 6.86 -6.94 -19.81
N PRO A 231 7.27 -7.63 -20.90
CA PRO A 231 8.45 -8.50 -20.84
C PRO A 231 9.73 -7.75 -20.44
N ALA A 232 9.96 -6.56 -21.00
CA ALA A 232 11.09 -5.72 -20.64
C ALA A 232 10.98 -5.20 -19.19
N PHE A 233 9.76 -4.88 -18.74
CA PHE A 233 9.52 -4.48 -17.35
C PHE A 233 9.87 -5.58 -16.36
N VAL A 234 9.40 -6.81 -16.60
CA VAL A 234 9.70 -7.97 -15.75
C VAL A 234 11.20 -8.30 -15.78
N ALA A 235 11.86 -8.19 -16.94
CA ALA A 235 13.31 -8.32 -17.03
C ALA A 235 14.03 -7.26 -16.17
N ALA A 236 13.58 -6.00 -16.20
CA ALA A 236 14.13 -4.94 -15.36
C ALA A 236 13.90 -5.18 -13.85
N MET A 237 12.74 -5.71 -13.46
CA MET A 237 12.47 -6.10 -12.06
C MET A 237 13.46 -7.16 -11.56
N ASN A 238 13.69 -8.22 -12.34
CA ASN A 238 14.63 -9.28 -11.99
C ASN A 238 16.09 -8.80 -12.03
N ALA A 239 16.44 -7.93 -12.99
CA ALA A 239 17.77 -7.32 -13.03
C ALA A 239 18.04 -6.44 -11.80
N LYS A 240 17.04 -5.67 -11.35
CA LYS A 240 17.11 -4.90 -10.11
C LYS A 240 17.22 -5.81 -8.89
N ALA A 241 16.44 -6.89 -8.81
CA ALA A 241 16.56 -7.88 -7.73
C ALA A 241 18.00 -8.42 -7.62
N LYS A 242 18.59 -8.83 -8.74
CA LYS A 242 20.00 -9.28 -8.79
C LYS A 242 20.97 -8.18 -8.36
N ALA A 243 20.78 -6.94 -8.81
CA ALA A 243 21.63 -5.81 -8.43
C ALA A 243 21.57 -5.48 -6.93
N LEU A 244 20.44 -5.77 -6.28
CA LEU A 244 20.26 -5.63 -4.83
C LEU A 244 20.74 -6.87 -4.03
N GLY A 245 21.24 -7.91 -4.71
CA GLY A 245 21.65 -9.16 -4.06
C GLY A 245 20.47 -9.99 -3.52
N MET A 246 19.30 -9.88 -4.16
CA MET A 246 18.09 -10.64 -3.82
C MET A 246 18.09 -11.99 -4.55
N SER A 247 18.84 -12.98 -4.02
CA SER A 247 19.05 -14.27 -4.68
C SER A 247 17.85 -15.23 -4.63
N GLU A 248 16.98 -15.05 -3.64
CA GLU A 248 15.80 -15.87 -3.40
C GLU A 248 14.52 -15.20 -3.93
N THR A 249 14.67 -14.37 -4.97
CA THR A 249 13.60 -13.55 -5.54
C THR A 249 13.43 -13.78 -7.03
N HIS A 250 12.18 -13.91 -7.45
CA HIS A 250 11.82 -13.97 -8.86
C HIS A 250 10.49 -13.25 -9.10
N TYR A 251 10.43 -12.45 -10.17
CA TYR A 251 9.23 -11.76 -10.62
C TYR A 251 8.81 -12.24 -12.01
N VAL A 252 7.51 -12.44 -12.20
CA VAL A 252 6.86 -12.76 -13.48
C VAL A 252 5.80 -11.73 -13.89
N ASP A 253 5.36 -10.86 -12.96
CA ASP A 253 4.41 -9.79 -13.24
C ASP A 253 4.65 -8.54 -12.34
N SER A 254 4.05 -7.40 -12.68
CA SER A 254 4.22 -6.11 -11.99
C SER A 254 3.25 -5.86 -10.81
N THR A 255 2.30 -6.77 -10.58
CA THR A 255 1.18 -6.61 -9.65
C THR A 255 1.32 -7.48 -8.39
N GLY A 256 1.91 -8.66 -8.51
CA GLY A 256 1.90 -9.73 -7.51
C GLY A 256 0.60 -10.51 -7.45
N LEU A 257 -0.11 -10.65 -8.58
CA LEU A 257 -1.28 -11.53 -8.69
C LEU A 257 -0.86 -12.98 -8.97
N SER A 258 0.23 -13.17 -9.71
CA SER A 258 0.86 -14.47 -9.86
C SER A 258 1.51 -14.90 -8.56
N HIS A 259 1.24 -16.13 -8.14
CA HIS A 259 1.92 -16.77 -7.03
C HIS A 259 3.39 -17.09 -7.33
N LEU A 260 3.80 -17.01 -8.60
CA LEU A 260 5.20 -17.19 -9.02
C LEU A 260 6.07 -15.96 -8.73
N ASN A 261 5.47 -14.82 -8.35
CA ASN A 261 6.21 -13.72 -7.75
C ASN A 261 6.59 -14.11 -6.32
N VAL A 262 7.85 -14.49 -6.14
CA VAL A 262 8.39 -14.99 -4.86
C VAL A 262 9.56 -14.14 -4.39
N ALA A 263 9.72 -14.03 -3.08
CA ALA A 263 10.92 -13.47 -2.43
C ALA A 263 11.06 -14.02 -1.01
N SER A 264 12.29 -14.06 -0.51
CA SER A 264 12.54 -14.28 0.92
C SER A 264 12.36 -12.99 1.74
N ALA A 265 12.22 -13.11 3.06
CA ALA A 265 12.14 -11.93 3.92
C ALA A 265 13.44 -11.13 3.95
N ARG A 266 14.60 -11.80 3.81
CA ARG A 266 15.91 -11.15 3.69
C ARG A 266 16.04 -10.36 2.40
N ASP A 267 15.50 -10.86 1.30
CA ASP A 267 15.51 -10.12 0.04
C ASP A 267 14.59 -8.91 0.09
N LEU A 268 13.39 -9.09 0.64
CA LEU A 268 12.45 -7.99 0.83
C LEU A 268 12.99 -6.90 1.75
N SER A 269 13.80 -7.22 2.76
CA SER A 269 14.40 -6.18 3.60
C SER A 269 15.41 -5.34 2.82
N ARG A 270 16.19 -5.93 1.90
CA ARG A 270 17.06 -5.19 0.97
C ARG A 270 16.25 -4.30 0.04
N LEU A 271 15.14 -4.80 -0.49
CA LEU A 271 14.23 -4.01 -1.31
C LEU A 271 13.65 -2.82 -0.54
N VAL A 272 13.22 -3.02 0.72
CA VAL A 272 12.73 -1.94 1.59
C VAL A 272 13.81 -0.89 1.81
N MET A 273 15.04 -1.29 2.15
CA MET A 273 16.15 -0.36 2.38
C MET A 273 16.49 0.45 1.14
N ALA A 274 16.47 -0.19 -0.05
CA ALA A 274 16.70 0.49 -1.32
C ALA A 274 15.54 1.44 -1.69
N ALA A 275 14.30 0.99 -1.55
CA ALA A 275 13.11 1.80 -1.83
C ALA A 275 12.98 3.01 -0.89
N TYR A 276 13.46 2.88 0.34
CA TYR A 276 13.49 3.98 1.29
C TYR A 276 14.39 5.15 0.84
N GLN A 277 15.35 4.93 -0.05
CA GLN A 277 16.19 6.00 -0.58
C GLN A 277 15.46 6.92 -1.56
N HIS A 278 14.23 6.57 -1.98
CA HIS A 278 13.44 7.32 -2.94
C HIS A 278 12.29 8.06 -2.24
N PRO A 279 12.37 9.40 -2.05
CA PRO A 279 11.34 10.16 -1.32
C PRO A 279 9.93 10.01 -1.89
N VAL A 280 9.80 9.90 -3.21
CA VAL A 280 8.50 9.70 -3.88
C VAL A 280 7.86 8.36 -3.51
N ILE A 281 8.65 7.28 -3.41
CA ILE A 281 8.16 5.95 -3.01
C ILE A 281 7.70 5.98 -1.56
N ARG A 282 8.50 6.63 -0.68
CA ARG A 282 8.14 6.83 0.72
C ARG A 282 6.79 7.52 0.83
N GLN A 283 6.67 8.72 0.25
CA GLN A 283 5.44 9.52 0.26
C GLN A 283 4.23 8.71 -0.23
N TYR A 284 4.30 8.15 -1.44
CA TYR A 284 3.19 7.42 -2.04
C TYR A 284 2.81 6.16 -1.25
N SER A 285 3.76 5.56 -0.53
CA SER A 285 3.48 4.41 0.33
C SER A 285 2.85 4.79 1.67
N THR A 286 3.07 6.02 2.16
CA THR A 286 2.65 6.48 3.50
C THR A 286 1.50 7.47 3.48
N ASP A 287 1.07 7.97 2.33
CA ASP A 287 -0.15 8.78 2.25
C ASP A 287 -1.35 7.96 2.71
N SER A 288 -2.21 8.55 3.55
CA SER A 288 -3.36 7.84 4.13
C SER A 288 -4.56 7.81 3.20
N LYS A 289 -4.78 8.90 2.46
CA LYS A 289 -5.89 9.11 1.54
C LYS A 289 -5.40 9.92 0.35
N TYR A 290 -5.91 9.57 -0.83
CA TYR A 290 -5.60 10.29 -2.06
C TYR A 290 -6.81 10.28 -2.99
N VAL A 291 -6.99 11.31 -3.80
CA VAL A 291 -8.09 11.38 -4.78
C VAL A 291 -7.46 11.47 -6.17
N VAL A 292 -7.95 10.64 -7.08
CA VAL A 292 -7.54 10.64 -8.49
C VAL A 292 -8.73 10.92 -9.41
N GLU A 293 -8.47 11.47 -10.58
CA GLU A 293 -9.48 11.86 -11.56
C GLU A 293 -9.32 11.07 -12.87
N PRO A 294 -9.92 9.87 -12.98
CA PRO A 294 -9.62 8.93 -14.07
C PRO A 294 -10.30 9.27 -15.42
N GLY A 295 -10.62 10.53 -15.69
CA GLY A 295 -11.44 10.95 -16.84
C GLY A 295 -12.95 10.78 -16.64
N GLY A 296 -13.41 10.84 -15.38
CA GLY A 296 -14.81 10.68 -14.98
C GLY A 296 -15.03 11.14 -13.55
N ARG A 297 -15.89 10.44 -12.80
CA ARG A 297 -16.11 10.77 -11.37
C ARG A 297 -14.81 10.59 -10.57
N PRO A 298 -14.41 11.56 -9.71
CA PRO A 298 -13.26 11.41 -8.83
C PRO A 298 -13.34 10.15 -7.95
N LEU A 299 -12.20 9.50 -7.76
CA LEU A 299 -12.07 8.29 -6.95
C LEU A 299 -11.17 8.56 -5.76
N GLN A 300 -11.74 8.50 -4.55
CA GLN A 300 -10.98 8.56 -3.31
C GLN A 300 -10.43 7.19 -2.93
N TYR A 301 -9.13 7.08 -2.73
CA TYR A 301 -8.40 5.91 -2.26
C TYR A 301 -7.93 6.10 -0.81
N SER A 302 -7.63 4.98 -0.14
CA SER A 302 -7.12 4.98 1.23
C SER A 302 -6.06 3.90 1.38
N THR A 303 -5.10 4.12 2.28
CA THR A 303 -4.01 3.19 2.53
C THR A 303 -4.51 1.78 2.88
N SER A 304 -3.80 0.79 2.34
CA SER A 304 -4.02 -0.64 2.65
C SER A 304 -3.45 -1.05 4.02
N ASN A 305 -2.65 -0.19 4.66
CA ASN A 305 -2.08 -0.41 5.97
C ASN A 305 -2.65 0.59 6.99
N HIS A 306 -3.59 0.13 7.82
CA HIS A 306 -4.22 0.94 8.86
C HIS A 306 -3.25 1.45 9.94
N LEU A 307 -2.01 0.95 10.02
CA LEU A 307 -1.00 1.47 10.93
C LEU A 307 -0.49 2.86 10.52
N VAL A 308 -0.63 3.24 9.25
CA VAL A 308 -0.21 4.55 8.74
C VAL A 308 -1.02 5.70 9.38
N ASP A 309 -2.29 5.46 9.71
CA ASP A 309 -3.17 6.47 10.33
C ASP A 309 -3.00 6.56 11.86
N LYS A 310 -2.15 5.72 12.45
CA LYS A 310 -2.01 5.60 13.89
C LYS A 310 -0.89 6.53 14.41
N PRO A 311 -1.17 7.47 15.33
CA PRO A 311 -0.19 8.46 15.79
C PRO A 311 1.03 7.83 16.49
N GLU A 312 0.87 6.62 17.03
CA GLU A 312 1.92 5.89 17.71
C GLU A 312 2.92 5.21 16.75
N TRP A 313 2.66 5.24 15.43
CA TRP A 313 3.49 4.66 14.40
C TRP A 313 4.17 5.73 13.54
N GLN A 314 5.50 5.68 13.43
CA GLN A 314 6.28 6.56 12.55
C GLN A 314 6.75 5.77 11.33
N ILE A 315 5.82 5.42 10.44
CA ILE A 315 6.11 4.62 9.25
C ILE A 315 6.69 5.51 8.17
N GLY A 316 7.90 5.20 7.71
CA GLY A 316 8.55 5.92 6.62
C GLY A 316 8.41 5.24 5.25
N LEU A 317 8.09 3.94 5.22
CA LEU A 317 7.74 3.18 4.01
C LEU A 317 6.89 1.97 4.38
N GLN A 318 5.90 1.60 3.56
CA GLN A 318 5.19 0.33 3.75
C GLN A 318 4.67 -0.29 2.46
N LYS A 319 4.43 -1.61 2.49
CA LYS A 319 3.56 -2.25 1.51
C LYS A 319 2.86 -3.45 2.15
N THR A 320 1.61 -3.68 1.76
CA THR A 320 0.87 -4.89 2.11
C THR A 320 0.59 -5.77 0.89
N GLY A 321 0.33 -7.06 1.12
CA GLY A 321 -0.07 -8.00 0.07
C GLY A 321 -1.00 -9.09 0.59
N TYR A 322 -1.84 -9.63 -0.29
CA TYR A 322 -2.64 -10.82 -0.05
C TYR A 322 -3.05 -11.49 -1.36
N ILE A 323 -2.75 -12.78 -1.48
CA ILE A 323 -3.43 -13.77 -2.32
C ILE A 323 -3.53 -15.05 -1.48
N ASN A 324 -4.35 -16.02 -1.87
CA ASN A 324 -4.55 -17.21 -1.05
C ASN A 324 -3.24 -18.00 -0.84
N GLU A 325 -2.41 -18.06 -1.87
CA GLU A 325 -1.13 -18.76 -1.90
C GLU A 325 -0.05 -18.08 -1.05
N ALA A 326 -0.10 -16.75 -0.92
CA ALA A 326 0.87 -15.95 -0.16
C ALA A 326 0.50 -15.80 1.32
N GLY A 327 -0.76 -16.04 1.69
CA GLY A 327 -1.31 -15.53 2.93
C GLY A 327 -1.28 -13.99 2.96
N ARG A 328 -1.31 -13.39 4.17
CA ARG A 328 -1.19 -11.93 4.31
C ARG A 328 0.24 -11.53 4.56
N CYS A 329 0.79 -10.70 3.67
CA CYS A 329 2.16 -10.21 3.77
C CYS A 329 2.18 -8.70 4.07
N MET A 330 3.22 -8.24 4.75
CA MET A 330 3.48 -6.82 4.99
C MET A 330 4.97 -6.58 5.15
N VAL A 331 5.44 -5.48 4.56
CA VAL A 331 6.76 -4.91 4.84
C VAL A 331 6.58 -3.48 5.30
N MET A 332 7.43 -3.03 6.20
CA MET A 332 7.50 -1.63 6.57
C MET A 332 8.86 -1.23 7.09
N GLN A 333 9.21 0.03 6.86
CA GLN A 333 10.22 0.76 7.59
C GLN A 333 9.49 1.70 8.56
N THR A 334 9.93 1.72 9.81
CA THR A 334 9.34 2.56 10.85
C THR A 334 10.39 3.01 11.85
N THR A 335 10.17 4.14 12.50
CA THR A 335 10.95 4.55 13.67
C THR A 335 10.29 4.06 14.95
N ILE A 336 11.05 3.38 15.81
CA ILE A 336 10.63 2.94 17.16
C ILE A 336 11.73 3.38 18.13
N ASP A 337 11.36 4.21 19.11
CA ASP A 337 12.28 4.76 20.13
C ASP A 337 13.59 5.33 19.52
N GLY A 338 13.45 6.07 18.42
CA GLY A 338 14.57 6.70 17.70
C GLY A 338 15.37 5.78 16.78
N ARG A 339 15.09 4.47 16.77
CA ARG A 339 15.73 3.49 15.88
C ARG A 339 14.91 3.28 14.62
N GLN A 340 15.57 3.25 13.47
CA GLN A 340 14.95 2.91 12.20
C GLN A 340 14.91 1.38 12.05
N ILE A 341 13.72 0.81 12.02
CA ILE A 341 13.49 -0.63 12.03
C ILE A 341 12.81 -1.03 10.72
N VAL A 342 13.33 -2.07 10.08
CA VAL A 342 12.66 -2.76 8.96
C VAL A 342 12.00 -4.01 9.50
N MET A 343 10.71 -4.16 9.21
CA MET A 343 9.93 -5.35 9.56
C MET A 343 9.36 -5.98 8.29
N VAL A 344 9.53 -7.30 8.17
CA VAL A 344 8.96 -8.12 7.10
C VAL A 344 8.16 -9.25 7.74
N PHE A 345 6.91 -9.37 7.35
CA PHE A 345 5.99 -10.42 7.79
C PHE A 345 5.39 -11.08 6.55
N LEU A 346 5.62 -12.37 6.35
CA LEU A 346 5.03 -13.12 5.24
C LEU A 346 4.13 -14.22 5.78
N ASP A 347 3.12 -14.53 4.98
CA ASP A 347 2.22 -15.64 5.24
C ASP A 347 1.58 -15.59 6.64
N SER A 348 0.91 -14.49 6.94
CA SER A 348 0.16 -14.33 8.17
C SER A 348 -1.31 -14.74 8.01
N ARG A 349 -1.84 -15.47 8.99
CA ARG A 349 -3.26 -15.88 9.03
C ARG A 349 -4.12 -14.96 9.89
N GLY A 350 -5.21 -14.48 9.31
CA GLY A 350 -6.22 -13.64 9.97
C GLY A 350 -6.16 -12.18 9.52
N LYS A 351 -7.31 -11.50 9.49
CA LYS A 351 -7.43 -10.17 8.88
C LYS A 351 -6.46 -9.13 9.44
N TYR A 352 -6.20 -9.20 10.75
CA TYR A 352 -5.42 -8.21 11.51
C TYR A 352 -4.11 -8.78 12.07
N SER A 353 -3.74 -10.00 11.68
CA SER A 353 -2.64 -10.74 12.32
C SER A 353 -1.28 -10.08 12.10
N ARG A 354 -0.99 -9.62 10.88
CA ARG A 354 0.26 -8.90 10.57
C ARG A 354 0.37 -7.56 11.29
N GLN A 355 -0.74 -6.86 11.55
CA GLN A 355 -0.73 -5.64 12.35
C GLN A 355 -0.50 -5.96 13.84
N ALA A 356 -1.12 -7.03 14.35
CA ALA A 356 -0.88 -7.49 15.71
C ALA A 356 0.57 -7.99 15.89
N ASP A 357 1.15 -8.64 14.87
CA ASP A 357 2.58 -9.03 14.84
C ASP A 357 3.48 -7.79 14.94
N ALA A 358 3.19 -6.75 14.16
CA ALA A 358 3.88 -5.47 14.23
C ALA A 358 3.78 -4.82 15.62
N ASP A 359 2.57 -4.76 16.21
CA ASP A 359 2.36 -4.23 17.55
C ASP A 359 3.14 -5.03 18.61
N ARG A 360 3.20 -6.36 18.49
CA ARG A 360 4.00 -7.23 19.37
C ARG A 360 5.49 -6.95 19.25
N VAL A 361 6.03 -6.85 18.03
CA VAL A 361 7.44 -6.51 17.80
C VAL A 361 7.76 -5.13 18.37
N ARG A 362 6.90 -4.13 18.13
CA ARG A 362 7.11 -2.79 18.66
C ARG A 362 7.15 -2.78 20.20
N LYS A 363 6.19 -3.45 20.85
CA LYS A 363 6.17 -3.56 22.31
C LYS A 363 7.44 -4.25 22.82
N TRP A 364 7.83 -5.36 22.19
CA TRP A 364 9.05 -6.08 22.54
C TRP A 364 10.31 -5.20 22.43
N LEU A 365 10.44 -4.43 21.35
CA LEU A 365 11.58 -3.51 21.17
C LEU A 365 11.60 -2.38 22.21
N ALA A 366 10.43 -1.85 22.59
CA ALA A 366 10.31 -0.83 23.63
C ALA A 366 10.63 -1.37 25.03
N ASP A 367 10.18 -2.59 25.33
CA ASP A 367 10.41 -3.24 26.64
C ASP A 367 11.89 -3.67 26.80
N SER A 368 12.54 -4.09 25.71
CA SER A 368 13.91 -4.65 25.68
C SER A 368 15.01 -3.58 25.74
N HIS A 369 14.93 -2.61 26.66
CA HIS A 369 15.91 -1.52 26.89
C HIS A 369 17.35 -1.84 26.41
N PRO A 370 18.05 -0.91 25.73
CA PRO A 370 19.18 -1.17 24.79
C PRO A 370 20.49 -1.77 25.37
N ALA A 371 20.47 -2.42 26.53
CA ALA A 371 21.64 -3.02 27.17
C ALA A 371 21.67 -4.57 27.15
N ALA A 372 20.62 -5.28 26.71
CA ALA A 372 20.61 -6.75 26.86
C ALA A 372 19.79 -7.49 25.81
N LEU A 373 20.25 -7.53 24.55
CA LEU A 373 19.91 -8.63 23.64
C LEU A 373 21.12 -9.54 23.49
N THR A 374 21.41 -10.29 24.54
CA THR A 374 22.33 -11.42 24.50
C THR A 374 21.77 -12.43 23.50
N ARG A 375 22.55 -12.69 22.44
CA ARG A 375 22.26 -13.69 21.39
C ARG A 375 21.66 -14.97 21.99
N VAL A 376 20.40 -15.24 21.71
CA VAL A 376 19.87 -16.59 21.83
C VAL A 376 20.43 -17.39 20.66
N LYS A 377 21.59 -18.02 20.87
CA LYS A 377 22.05 -19.12 20.01
C LYS A 377 21.09 -20.29 20.24
N ILE A 378 20.28 -20.59 19.23
CA ILE A 378 19.62 -21.90 19.17
C ILE A 378 20.74 -22.92 18.92
N ALA A 379 20.88 -23.88 19.83
CA ALA A 379 21.87 -24.93 19.75
C ALA A 379 21.56 -25.87 18.59
N ASP A 380 22.54 -26.10 17.72
CA ASP A 380 22.51 -27.14 16.71
C ASP A 380 22.35 -28.50 17.41
N GLY A 381 21.27 -29.20 17.09
CA GLY A 381 21.04 -30.57 17.53
C GLY A 381 21.97 -31.52 16.79
N GLN A 382 22.91 -32.11 17.52
CA GLN A 382 23.57 -33.35 17.12
C GLN A 382 22.63 -34.53 17.36
N THR A 383 22.43 -35.35 16.32
CA THR A 383 22.79 -36.78 16.31
C THR A 383 23.01 -37.20 14.86
#